data_AF-A0A2I0CMR7-F1
#
_entry.id   AF-A0A2I0CMR7-F1
#
_cell.length_a   1.000
_cell.length_b   1.000
_cell.length_c   1.000
_cell.angle_alpha   90.00
_cell.angle_beta   90.00
_cell.angle_gamma   90.00
#
_symmetry.space_group_name_H-M   'P 1'
#
loop_
_entity.id
_entity.type
_entity.pdbx_description
1 polymer ?
#
loop_
_entity_poly.entity_id
_entity_poly.type
_entity_poly.pdbx_seq_one_letter_code
_entity_poly.pdbx_strand_id
1 'polypeptide(L)'
;MADTAMNYDPNLVLCGRRAVQTVRLTFGVWDYRAVIEVEVGGNCTGLTVIDCAVGIAYDQLEQRGIYGSDDTYAVITLAKAGEAEADMECEDDEGHCEEWLKDMLIAAEITAIRPKEASHG
;
A
#
# COMPACT_ATOMS: atom_id res chain seq x y z
N MET A 1 -0.56 25.16 -7.40
CA MET A 1 -1.70 25.02 -6.47
C MET A 1 -1.19 24.18 -5.32
N ALA A 2 -1.06 24.76 -4.13
CA ALA A 2 -0.54 24.06 -2.97
C ALA A 2 -1.67 23.19 -2.39
N ASP A 3 -1.61 21.89 -2.65
CA ASP A 3 -2.46 20.91 -1.98
C ASP A 3 -2.11 20.97 -0.49
N THR A 4 -3.06 21.44 0.30
CA THR A 4 -2.91 21.59 1.75
C THR A 4 -3.03 20.19 2.33
N ALA A 5 -1.90 19.50 2.44
CA ALA A 5 -1.80 18.24 3.15
C ALA A 5 -2.25 18.47 4.61
N MET A 6 -3.52 18.16 4.89
CA MET A 6 -4.05 18.24 6.24
C MET A 6 -3.39 17.14 7.06
N ASN A 7 -2.78 17.54 8.18
CA ASN A 7 -2.24 16.63 9.19
C ASN A 7 -3.36 15.69 9.66
N TYR A 8 -3.01 14.44 9.98
CA TYR A 8 -3.95 13.40 10.39
C TYR A 8 -4.84 13.88 11.54
N ASP A 9 -6.14 14.08 11.28
CA ASP A 9 -7.14 14.40 12.31
C ASP A 9 -8.01 13.15 12.59
N PRO A 10 -7.79 12.44 13.72
CA PRO A 10 -8.58 11.27 14.08
C PRO A 10 -10.08 11.58 14.27
N ASN A 11 -10.46 12.84 14.49
CA ASN A 11 -11.87 13.23 14.66
C ASN A 11 -12.65 13.23 13.33
N LEU A 12 -11.96 13.31 12.19
CA LEU A 12 -12.60 13.20 10.87
C LEU A 12 -13.09 11.78 10.59
N VAL A 13 -12.42 10.77 11.14
CA VAL A 13 -12.77 9.34 10.99
C VAL A 13 -13.93 8.95 11.92
N LEU A 14 -14.08 9.63 13.06
CA LEU A 14 -15.08 9.35 14.09
C LEU A 14 -16.50 9.88 13.77
N CYS A 15 -16.66 10.77 12.78
CA CYS A 15 -17.94 11.45 12.49
C CYS A 15 -18.96 10.64 11.66
N GLY A 16 -18.84 9.32 11.56
CA GLY A 16 -19.80 8.46 10.82
C GLY A 16 -19.85 8.70 9.30
N ARG A 17 -19.04 9.62 8.78
CA ARG A 17 -18.79 9.83 7.35
C ARG A 17 -17.62 8.93 6.99
N ARG A 18 -17.85 7.92 6.14
CA ARG A 18 -16.78 7.06 5.59
C ARG A 18 -15.66 7.96 5.03
N ALA A 19 -14.54 8.05 5.73
CA ALA A 19 -13.37 8.78 5.26
C ALA A 19 -12.54 7.84 4.37
N VAL A 20 -11.90 8.40 3.36
CA VAL A 20 -10.88 7.76 2.54
C VAL A 20 -9.53 8.27 3.04
N GLN A 21 -8.63 7.35 3.38
CA GLN A 21 -7.30 7.64 3.88
C GLN A 21 -6.29 7.21 2.81
N THR A 22 -5.44 8.12 2.35
CA THR A 22 -4.32 7.78 1.46
C THR A 22 -3.14 7.37 2.32
N VAL A 23 -2.64 6.16 2.08
CA VAL A 23 -1.52 5.56 2.81
C VAL A 23 -0.37 5.36 1.84
N ARG A 24 0.78 5.91 2.20
CA ARG A 24 2.05 5.67 1.51
C ARG A 24 2.79 4.56 2.23
N LEU A 25 2.99 3.45 1.56
CA LEU A 25 3.75 2.29 2.03
C LEU A 25 5.12 2.31 1.38
N THR A 26 6.17 2.13 2.18
CA THR A 26 7.54 1.96 1.70
C THR A 26 8.02 0.57 2.06
N PHE A 27 8.31 -0.22 1.03
CA PHE A 27 8.90 -1.54 1.16
C PHE A 27 10.40 -1.46 0.91
N GLY A 28 11.17 -2.30 1.59
CA GLY A 28 12.62 -2.28 1.47
C GLY A 28 13.30 -3.60 1.75
N VAL A 29 14.27 -3.92 0.89
CA VAL A 29 15.19 -5.05 1.04
C VAL A 29 16.60 -4.50 0.84
N TRP A 30 17.45 -4.60 1.87
CA TRP A 30 18.75 -3.92 1.92
C TRP A 30 18.66 -2.40 1.65
N ASP A 31 19.22 -1.92 0.54
CA ASP A 31 19.18 -0.53 0.08
C ASP A 31 18.12 -0.29 -1.03
N TYR A 32 17.45 -1.35 -1.49
CA TYR A 32 16.41 -1.27 -2.50
C TYR A 32 15.08 -0.85 -1.88
N ARG A 33 14.32 0.02 -2.55
CA ARG A 33 13.05 0.57 -2.05
C ARG A 33 11.97 0.54 -3.11
N ALA A 34 10.74 0.30 -2.68
CA ALA A 34 9.53 0.50 -3.48
C ALA A 34 8.53 1.33 -2.67
N VAL A 35 7.86 2.28 -3.33
CA VAL A 35 6.83 3.12 -2.72
C VAL A 35 5.51 2.86 -3.43
N ILE A 36 4.49 2.48 -2.66
CA ILE A 36 3.14 2.25 -3.16
C ILE A 36 2.19 3.15 -2.37
N GLU A 37 1.36 3.91 -3.08
CA GLU A 37 0.31 4.72 -2.48
C GLU A 37 -1.04 4.06 -2.72
N VAL A 38 -1.80 3.84 -1.64
CA VAL A 38 -3.10 3.18 -1.69
C VAL A 38 -4.16 3.99 -0.95
N GLU A 39 -5.41 3.85 -1.37
CA GLU A 39 -6.55 4.49 -0.72
C GLU A 39 -7.33 3.47 0.12
N VAL A 40 -7.41 3.71 1.43
CA VAL A 40 -8.15 2.88 2.38
C VAL A 40 -9.42 3.61 2.79
N GLY A 41 -10.57 3.10 2.34
CA GLY A 41 -11.88 3.58 2.75
C GLY A 41 -12.51 2.71 3.85
N GLY A 42 -13.45 3.27 4.60
CA GLY A 42 -14.29 2.50 5.53
C GLY A 42 -14.18 2.97 6.98
N ASN A 43 -14.40 2.04 7.92
CA ASN A 43 -14.31 2.29 9.36
C ASN A 43 -12.97 1.80 9.95
N CYS A 44 -11.92 1.79 9.12
CA CYS A 44 -10.59 1.38 9.56
C CYS A 44 -9.97 2.53 10.35
N THR A 45 -9.55 2.27 11.59
CA THR A 45 -8.96 3.27 12.50
C THR A 45 -7.56 2.83 12.90
N GLY A 46 -6.62 3.77 13.00
CA GLY A 46 -5.26 3.50 13.46
C GLY A 46 -4.53 2.41 12.66
N LEU A 47 -3.95 1.44 13.37
CA LEU A 47 -3.13 0.37 12.77
C LEU A 47 -3.87 -0.51 11.77
N THR A 48 -5.18 -0.68 11.92
CA THR A 48 -5.99 -1.48 10.98
C THR A 48 -6.04 -0.87 9.58
N VAL A 49 -5.78 0.44 9.46
CA VAL A 49 -5.64 1.12 8.16
C VAL A 49 -4.39 0.62 7.43
N ILE A 50 -3.31 0.36 8.15
CA ILE A 50 -2.04 -0.10 7.59
C ILE A 50 -2.16 -1.55 7.12
N ASP A 51 -2.77 -2.43 7.91
CA ASP A 51 -3.03 -3.82 7.48
C ASP A 51 -3.88 -3.87 6.21
N CYS A 52 -4.97 -3.10 6.16
CA CYS A 52 -5.78 -2.99 4.95
C CYS A 52 -4.99 -2.39 3.77
N ALA A 53 -4.13 -1.41 4.01
CA ALA A 53 -3.31 -0.80 2.98
C ALA A 53 -2.35 -1.84 2.37
N VAL A 54 -1.73 -2.70 3.18
CA VAL A 54 -0.81 -3.73 2.68
C VAL A 54 -1.55 -4.78 1.86
N GLY A 55 -2.73 -5.24 2.30
CA GLY A 55 -3.56 -6.15 1.50
C GLY A 55 -3.95 -5.54 0.14
N ILE A 56 -4.36 -4.26 0.13
CA ILE A 56 -4.69 -3.53 -1.11
C ILE A 56 -3.44 -3.36 -2.00
N ALA A 57 -2.27 -3.14 -1.41
CA ALA A 57 -1.02 -3.04 -2.16
C ALA A 57 -0.64 -4.39 -2.78
N TYR A 58 -0.79 -5.49 -2.05
CA TYR A 58 -0.55 -6.84 -2.53
C TYR A 58 -1.44 -7.18 -3.74
N ASP A 59 -2.74 -6.87 -3.66
CA ASP A 59 -3.69 -7.09 -4.76
C ASP A 59 -3.36 -6.29 -6.04
N GLN A 60 -2.58 -5.20 -5.91
CA GLN A 60 -2.14 -4.36 -7.04
C GLN A 60 -0.80 -4.79 -7.64
N LEU A 61 -0.08 -5.71 -7.00
CA LEU A 61 1.20 -6.20 -7.51
C LEU A 61 1.02 -6.98 -8.81
N GLU A 62 2.11 -7.07 -9.58
CA GLU A 62 2.13 -7.90 -10.78
C GLU A 62 1.95 -9.36 -10.38
N GLN A 63 0.96 -10.02 -10.98
CA GLN A 63 0.71 -11.46 -10.80
C GLN A 63 1.32 -12.22 -11.96
N ARG A 64 2.29 -13.10 -11.68
CA ARG A 64 2.97 -13.93 -12.69
C ARG A 64 2.55 -15.39 -12.56
N GLY A 65 2.42 -16.08 -13.69
CA GLY A 65 2.01 -17.48 -13.74
C GLY A 65 3.14 -18.44 -13.36
N ILE A 66 2.78 -19.54 -12.71
CA ILE A 66 3.71 -20.65 -12.40
C ILE A 66 3.75 -21.62 -13.59
N TYR A 67 4.95 -21.96 -14.07
CA TYR A 67 5.08 -22.86 -15.21
C TYR A 67 4.45 -24.24 -14.93
N GLY A 68 3.42 -24.59 -15.70
CA GLY A 68 2.70 -25.85 -15.54
C GLY A 68 1.63 -25.86 -14.46
N SER A 69 1.24 -24.69 -13.92
CA SER A 69 0.05 -24.52 -13.07
C SER A 69 -0.87 -23.40 -13.61
N ASP A 70 -2.12 -23.40 -13.17
CA ASP A 70 -3.07 -22.30 -13.32
C ASP A 70 -2.91 -21.22 -12.22
N ASP A 71 -2.01 -21.48 -11.25
CA ASP A 71 -1.74 -20.57 -10.13
C ASP A 71 -0.80 -19.41 -10.52
N THR A 72 -0.91 -18.30 -9.77
CA THR A 72 -0.07 -17.10 -9.89
C THR A 72 0.59 -16.74 -8.57
N TYR A 73 1.70 -16.00 -8.64
CA TYR A 73 2.38 -15.39 -7.49
C TYR A 73 2.58 -13.89 -7.72
N ALA A 74 2.62 -13.14 -6.63
CA ALA A 74 2.86 -11.70 -6.67
C ALA A 74 4.35 -11.39 -6.82
N VAL A 75 4.67 -10.34 -7.56
CA VAL A 75 6.03 -9.81 -7.72
C VAL A 75 6.05 -8.31 -7.41
N ILE A 76 7.06 -7.90 -6.64
CA ILE A 76 7.38 -6.49 -6.42
C ILE A 76 8.78 -6.19 -6.96
N THR A 77 8.91 -5.06 -7.64
CA THR A 77 10.19 -4.53 -8.11
C THR A 77 10.61 -3.37 -7.22
N LEU A 78 11.79 -3.48 -6.61
CA LEU A 78 12.39 -2.45 -5.77
C LEU A 78 13.57 -1.81 -6.51
N ALA A 79 13.64 -0.49 -6.50
CA ALA A 79 14.71 0.26 -7.14
C ALA A 79 15.78 0.66 -6.13
N LYS A 80 17.04 0.69 -6.54
CA LYS A 80 18.13 1.23 -5.73
C LYS A 80 18.28 2.74 -5.93
N ALA A 81 18.41 3.48 -4.83
CA ALA A 81 18.56 4.93 -4.91
C ALA A 81 19.86 5.32 -5.64
N GLY A 82 19.74 6.10 -6.71
CA GLY A 82 20.88 6.60 -7.48
C GLY A 82 21.42 5.68 -8.57
N GLU A 83 20.80 4.51 -8.79
CA GLU A 83 21.19 3.56 -9.84
C GLU A 83 19.96 3.16 -10.67
N ALA A 84 19.77 3.81 -11.82
CA ALA A 84 18.54 3.69 -12.62
C ALA A 84 18.31 2.32 -13.28
N GLU A 85 19.31 1.44 -13.31
CA GLU A 85 19.21 0.09 -13.89
C GLU A 85 19.42 -1.01 -12.83
N ALA A 86 19.46 -0.64 -11.55
CA ALA A 86 19.61 -1.57 -10.45
C ALA A 86 18.25 -1.80 -9.78
N ASP A 87 17.45 -2.65 -10.41
CA ASP A 87 16.20 -3.14 -9.86
C ASP A 87 16.38 -4.53 -9.23
N MET A 88 15.65 -4.78 -8.15
CA MET A 88 15.58 -6.07 -7.48
C MET A 88 14.13 -6.53 -7.52
N GLU A 89 13.90 -7.70 -8.10
CA GLU A 89 12.61 -8.36 -8.04
C GLU A 89 12.55 -9.27 -6.80
N CYS A 90 11.41 -9.24 -6.12
CA CYS A 90 11.09 -10.16 -5.04
C CYS A 90 9.75 -10.80 -5.37
N GLU A 91 9.64 -12.11 -5.15
CA GLU A 91 8.47 -12.93 -5.46
C GLU A 91 7.92 -13.62 -4.21
N ASP A 92 6.59 -13.77 -4.16
CA ASP A 92 5.89 -14.57 -3.16
C ASP A 92 5.68 -16.01 -3.66
N ASP A 93 6.77 -16.74 -3.88
CA ASP A 93 6.75 -18.11 -4.42
C ASP A 93 6.29 -19.17 -3.39
N GLU A 94 6.34 -18.84 -2.09
CA GLU A 94 5.85 -19.66 -0.99
C GLU A 94 4.36 -19.42 -0.66
N GLY A 95 3.71 -18.43 -1.28
CA GLY A 95 2.28 -18.16 -1.11
C GLY A 95 1.92 -17.62 0.27
N HIS A 96 2.77 -16.76 0.83
CA HIS A 96 2.56 -16.08 2.11
C HIS A 96 1.67 -14.84 1.99
N CYS A 97 1.30 -14.45 0.78
CA CYS A 97 0.38 -13.37 0.45
C CYS A 97 0.81 -12.03 1.09
N GLU A 98 -0.14 -11.31 1.68
CA GLU A 98 0.12 -10.02 2.32
C GLU A 98 1.15 -10.09 3.46
N GLU A 99 1.34 -11.24 4.10
CA GLU A 99 2.33 -11.38 5.19
C GLU A 99 3.76 -11.27 4.66
N TRP A 100 4.05 -11.84 3.48
CA TRP A 100 5.33 -11.66 2.80
C TRP A 100 5.60 -10.19 2.47
N LEU A 101 4.57 -9.47 2.04
CA LEU A 101 4.69 -8.05 1.75
C LEU A 101 4.88 -7.22 3.04
N LYS A 102 4.26 -7.62 4.16
CA LYS A 102 4.45 -6.99 5.48
C LYS A 102 5.88 -7.14 6.00
N ASP A 103 6.53 -8.27 5.75
CA ASP A 103 7.92 -8.48 6.18
C ASP A 103 8.91 -7.49 5.53
N MET A 104 8.58 -6.99 4.33
CA MET A 104 9.36 -5.96 3.64
C MET A 104 8.96 -4.53 4.00
N LEU A 105 7.89 -4.32 4.79
CA LEU A 105 7.38 -2.99 5.11
C LEU A 105 8.29 -2.27 6.12
N ILE A 106 8.91 -1.17 5.70
CA ILE A 106 9.81 -0.38 6.56
C ILE A 106 9.20 0.95 7.01
N ALA A 107 8.18 1.45 6.29
CA ALA A 107 7.45 2.65 6.68
C ALA A 107 6.02 2.63 6.13
N ALA A 108 5.07 3.12 6.93
CA ALA A 108 3.69 3.35 6.54
C ALA A 108 3.24 4.71 7.07
N GLU A 109 2.73 5.55 6.19
CA GLU A 109 2.37 6.93 6.51
C GLU A 109 1.01 7.28 5.93
N ILE A 110 0.12 7.85 6.73
CA ILE A 110 -1.14 8.40 6.25
C ILE A 110 -0.86 9.82 5.74
N THR A 111 -0.84 10.00 4.43
CA THR A 111 -0.46 11.25 3.77
C THR A 111 -1.65 12.18 3.54
N ALA A 112 -2.87 11.63 3.46
CA ALA A 112 -4.09 12.42 3.31
C ALA A 112 -5.30 11.72 3.91
N ILE A 113 -6.27 12.51 4.36
CA ILE A 113 -7.61 12.05 4.73
C ILE A 113 -8.63 12.92 4.03
N ARG A 114 -9.59 12.31 3.33
CA ARG A 114 -10.64 13.01 2.62
C ARG A 114 -12.01 12.40 2.96
N PRO A 115 -13.07 13.20 3.14
CA PRO A 115 -14.41 12.65 3.26
C PRO A 115 -14.82 11.97 1.95
N LYS A 116 -15.50 10.83 2.01
CA LYS A 116 -16.12 10.24 0.80
C LYS A 116 -17.09 11.26 0.22
N GLU A 117 -16.90 11.65 -1.03
CA GLU A 117 -17.82 12.54 -1.72
C GLU A 117 -19.23 11.95 -1.64
N ALA A 118 -20.16 12.70 -1.07
CA ALA A 118 -21.56 12.35 -1.11
C ALA A 118 -21.98 12.47 -2.58
N SER A 119 -22.18 11.33 -3.24
CA SER A 119 -22.89 11.28 -4.51
C SER A 119 -24.28 11.89 -4.28
N HIS A 120 -24.45 13.16 -4.63
CA HIS A 120 -25.75 13.81 -4.73
C HIS A 120 -26.43 13.22 -5.97
N GLY A 121 -27.23 12.18 -5.76
CA GLY A 121 -28.19 11.65 -6.72
C GLY A 121 -29.60 12.08 -6.33
#